data_AF-A0A540MVD1-F1
#
_entry.id   AF-A0A540MVD1-F1
#
_cell.length_a   1.000
_cell.length_b   1.000
_cell.length_c   1.000
_cell.angle_alpha   90.00
_cell.angle_beta   90.00
_cell.angle_gamma   90.00
#
_symmetry.space_group_name_H-M   'P 1'
#
loop_
_entity.id
_entity.type
_entity.pdbx_description
1 polymer ?
#
loop_
_entity_poly.entity_id
_entity_poly.type
_entity_poly.pdbx_seq_one_letter_code
_entity_poly.pdbx_strand_id
1 'polypeptide(L)'
;MPGVSGTNESDNSGDSKDAKSSSSVSVTEGNVKVREYDPKKDLRALGQWICSNQDPPKYFENVDYIQSIGVFNRLFKPTFNEVEGECMEVYERMKVETKKVLRNFDGQISLCVDVLTDNNDFGQCSSNLGQHYRDYLCISAHFIDEKWKLRKWVLYFCTLSVSGQSDDLLKKCEDRGIFRSLEDWGIENKISTLTMGNDKFCNEVAEYVKRYIQVKKELRRNSQLFRVYCCGDLFREMVQDAFEKIEDIVHKVRRVYTFTTEYPMWFLKMANLQDALKLWSIGKLSSKDVIDSHDVPSPEEWNKVEGVCKAVESIHKVSGALFEPEIEVTANVYLYHLHELREMLTRMSIGSEGFNRSIVEGMLGKVDEYWDHMFLLLAISAALDPRFKMRYIEFVCSKVEGRDGNSQVPAVLEAIRKQFAEYVIRFPEKGNCASYSHSKGQSDPPVRANHTFTVLQDYQQFIQSNHHPAKISELDIYLDQPVLPWSQDFNALAWWRSAAAKYPTLSRMARDFLAIPVSLSTCGEAYYTLSRPADEHMICLKPDLMNALMCARSWPYRR
;
A
#
# COMPACT_ATOMS: atom_id res chain seq x y z
N MET A 1 51.61 21.64 -18.14
CA MET A 1 52.96 21.86 -18.72
C MET A 1 53.96 21.93 -17.59
N PRO A 2 55.17 21.35 -17.72
CA PRO A 2 55.62 20.20 -18.54
C PRO A 2 55.29 18.87 -17.81
N GLY A 3 55.54 17.64 -18.29
CA GLY A 3 56.57 17.10 -19.21
C GLY A 3 57.72 16.49 -18.39
N VAL A 4 58.31 15.30 -18.67
CA VAL A 4 58.66 14.66 -19.96
C VAL A 4 59.03 13.16 -19.75
N SER A 5 58.76 12.28 -20.76
CA SER A 5 59.26 10.89 -21.10
C SER A 5 59.60 9.86 -19.99
N GLY A 6 59.29 8.55 -20.10
CA GLY A 6 59.63 7.57 -21.18
C GLY A 6 61.07 7.05 -20.98
N THR A 7 61.47 5.77 -20.98
CA THR A 7 61.01 4.47 -21.57
C THR A 7 61.69 3.30 -20.77
N ASN A 8 61.51 1.97 -20.94
CA ASN A 8 60.76 1.13 -21.90
C ASN A 8 60.41 -0.30 -21.35
N GLU A 9 59.89 -1.16 -22.22
CA GLU A 9 59.87 -2.65 -22.29
C GLU A 9 61.17 -3.39 -21.88
N SER A 10 61.25 -4.70 -21.56
CA SER A 10 60.28 -5.82 -21.39
C SER A 10 60.93 -7.01 -20.64
N ASP A 11 60.17 -8.10 -20.45
CA ASP A 11 60.59 -9.50 -20.27
C ASP A 11 61.07 -10.07 -18.90
N ASN A 12 60.10 -10.68 -18.24
CA ASN A 12 60.01 -12.12 -17.93
C ASN A 12 60.94 -12.82 -16.91
N SER A 13 60.25 -13.60 -16.06
CA SER A 13 60.64 -14.81 -15.32
C SER A 13 61.14 -14.65 -13.87
N GLY A 14 60.64 -15.52 -12.97
CA GLY A 14 61.06 -15.57 -11.56
C GLY A 14 59.94 -16.00 -10.61
N ASP A 15 59.83 -17.30 -10.38
CA ASP A 15 58.85 -18.00 -9.55
C ASP A 15 58.78 -17.55 -8.07
N SER A 16 57.71 -17.97 -7.40
CA SER A 16 57.40 -17.75 -5.98
C SER A 16 58.43 -18.32 -4.98
N LYS A 17 58.51 -17.69 -3.78
CA LYS A 17 58.39 -18.41 -2.48
C LYS A 17 58.37 -17.53 -1.22
N ASP A 18 57.40 -17.84 -0.36
CA ASP A 18 57.43 -17.87 1.11
C ASP A 18 58.25 -16.81 1.90
N ALA A 19 57.53 -15.93 2.58
CA ALA A 19 58.01 -15.22 3.78
C ALA A 19 57.08 -15.50 4.97
N LYS A 20 57.37 -16.57 5.73
CA LYS A 20 56.83 -16.74 7.09
C LYS A 20 57.58 -15.79 8.03
N SER A 21 56.86 -14.94 8.76
CA SER A 21 57.37 -14.39 10.03
C SER A 21 56.29 -14.43 11.10
N SER A 22 56.55 -15.19 12.16
CA SER A 22 55.75 -15.24 13.38
C SER A 22 55.93 -13.97 14.21
N SER A 23 54.84 -13.46 14.79
CA SER A 23 54.93 -12.62 15.99
C SER A 23 54.13 -13.27 17.12
N SER A 24 54.81 -13.56 18.23
CA SER A 24 54.27 -14.14 19.44
C SER A 24 53.66 -13.06 20.33
N VAL A 25 52.37 -13.19 20.68
CA VAL A 25 51.77 -12.38 21.73
C VAL A 25 51.92 -13.11 23.06
N SER A 26 52.63 -12.48 24.01
CA SER A 26 52.79 -12.98 25.37
C SER A 26 51.47 -12.92 26.13
N VAL A 27 50.96 -14.07 26.57
CA VAL A 27 49.75 -14.17 27.40
C VAL A 27 50.09 -13.84 28.85
N THR A 28 49.66 -12.68 29.32
CA THR A 28 49.45 -12.46 30.75
C THR A 28 48.11 -13.10 31.14
N GLU A 29 48.09 -13.94 32.17
CA GLU A 29 46.88 -14.61 32.67
C GLU A 29 45.88 -13.63 33.31
N GLY A 30 45.16 -12.90 32.45
CA GLY A 30 43.84 -12.39 32.79
C GLY A 30 42.82 -13.54 32.74
N ASN A 31 41.87 -13.54 33.68
CA ASN A 31 40.85 -14.59 33.80
C ASN A 31 39.82 -14.47 32.65
N VAL A 32 40.20 -14.91 31.44
CA VAL A 32 39.34 -14.89 30.25
C VAL A 32 38.22 -15.91 30.45
N LYS A 33 37.02 -15.42 30.74
CA LYS A 33 35.79 -16.23 30.63
C LYS A 33 35.58 -16.59 29.17
N VAL A 34 36.12 -17.74 28.75
CA VAL A 34 35.78 -18.38 27.48
C VAL A 34 34.28 -18.66 27.52
N ARG A 35 33.50 -17.89 26.74
CA ARG A 35 32.09 -18.20 26.52
C ARG A 35 32.03 -19.38 25.57
N GLU A 36 31.38 -20.45 26.00
CA GLU A 36 31.02 -21.55 25.12
C GLU A 36 30.13 -21.03 23.98
N TYR A 37 30.39 -21.50 22.77
CA TYR A 37 29.70 -21.07 21.57
C TYR A 37 28.38 -21.84 21.43
N ASP A 38 27.24 -21.14 21.49
CA ASP A 38 25.91 -21.70 21.21
C ASP A 38 25.49 -21.43 19.75
N PRO A 39 25.64 -22.39 18.83
CA PRO A 39 25.21 -22.21 17.43
C PRO A 39 23.70 -21.96 17.29
N LYS A 40 22.87 -22.39 18.27
CA LYS A 40 21.44 -22.10 18.24
C LYS A 40 21.15 -20.63 18.51
N LYS A 41 22.05 -19.91 19.18
CA LYS A 41 21.90 -18.46 19.40
C LYS A 41 22.09 -17.70 18.09
N ASP A 42 23.10 -18.07 17.31
CA ASP A 42 23.38 -17.48 16.01
C ASP A 42 22.30 -17.86 14.99
N LEU A 43 21.81 -19.11 15.02
CA LEU A 43 20.68 -19.56 14.20
C LEU A 43 19.38 -18.80 14.51
N ARG A 44 19.01 -18.62 15.79
CA ARG A 44 17.88 -17.79 16.22
C ARG A 44 18.01 -16.33 15.75
N ALA A 45 19.21 -15.76 15.83
CA ALA A 45 19.47 -14.40 15.37
C ALA A 45 19.34 -14.29 13.84
N LEU A 46 19.78 -15.32 13.12
CA LEU A 46 19.64 -15.41 11.66
C LEU A 46 18.18 -15.53 11.22
N GLY A 47 17.38 -16.40 11.84
CA GLY A 47 15.93 -16.49 11.55
C GLY A 47 15.21 -15.16 11.79
N GLN A 48 15.54 -14.46 12.88
CA GLN A 48 15.02 -13.12 13.16
C GLN A 48 15.42 -12.09 12.09
N TRP A 49 16.66 -12.16 11.60
CA TRP A 49 17.15 -11.29 10.54
C TRP A 49 16.40 -11.53 9.22
N ILE A 50 16.20 -12.78 8.80
CA ILE A 50 15.47 -13.15 7.56
C ILE A 50 13.98 -12.76 7.64
N CYS A 51 13.34 -12.93 8.80
CA CYS A 51 11.96 -12.49 9.00
C CYS A 51 11.80 -10.95 9.05
N SER A 52 12.88 -10.19 9.28
CA SER A 52 12.86 -8.73 9.42
C SER A 52 13.37 -7.97 8.19
N ASN A 53 14.09 -8.63 7.28
CA ASN A 53 14.70 -8.04 6.08
C ASN A 53 14.18 -8.74 4.81
N GLN A 54 14.52 -8.22 3.63
CA GLN A 54 13.99 -8.74 2.37
C GLN A 54 14.72 -10.00 1.86
N ASP A 55 15.81 -10.41 2.51
CA ASP A 55 16.65 -11.55 2.12
C ASP A 55 15.93 -12.90 2.19
N PRO A 56 15.75 -13.64 1.08
CA PRO A 56 15.18 -14.99 1.11
C PRO A 56 16.10 -16.00 1.82
N PRO A 57 15.54 -16.96 2.60
CA PRO A 57 16.32 -18.04 3.21
C PRO A 57 16.95 -18.99 2.18
N LYS A 58 16.51 -18.95 0.92
CA LYS A 58 17.06 -19.77 -0.17
C LYS A 58 18.55 -19.50 -0.47
N TYR A 59 19.09 -18.35 -0.06
CA TYR A 59 20.54 -18.11 -0.10
C TYR A 59 21.35 -19.13 0.71
N PHE A 60 20.75 -19.80 1.70
CA PHE A 60 21.36 -20.90 2.46
C PHE A 60 21.36 -22.25 1.72
N GLU A 61 20.99 -22.28 0.44
CA GLU A 61 21.34 -23.36 -0.50
C GLU A 61 22.65 -23.05 -1.26
N ASN A 62 23.09 -21.78 -1.31
CA ASN A 62 24.29 -21.37 -2.03
C ASN A 62 25.55 -21.65 -1.19
N VAL A 63 26.43 -22.50 -1.74
CA VAL A 63 27.66 -22.95 -1.09
C VAL A 63 28.64 -21.79 -0.82
N ASP A 64 28.78 -20.83 -1.75
CA ASP A 64 29.69 -19.69 -1.61
C ASP A 64 29.20 -18.73 -0.52
N TYR A 65 27.88 -18.56 -0.39
CA TYR A 65 27.27 -17.78 0.68
C TYR A 65 27.53 -18.40 2.05
N ILE A 66 27.33 -19.73 2.20
CA ILE A 66 27.68 -20.46 3.43
C ILE A 66 29.19 -20.38 3.73
N GLN A 67 30.05 -20.49 2.71
CA GLN A 67 31.50 -20.32 2.88
C GLN A 67 31.86 -18.93 3.40
N SER A 68 31.20 -17.86 2.91
CA SER A 68 31.42 -16.50 3.37
C SER A 68 31.08 -16.32 4.86
N ILE A 69 29.97 -16.92 5.32
CA ILE A 69 29.60 -16.97 6.74
C ILE A 69 30.65 -17.73 7.55
N GLY A 70 31.17 -18.84 6.99
CA GLY A 70 32.26 -19.62 7.56
C GLY A 70 33.60 -18.86 7.72
N VAL A 71 33.80 -17.74 7.01
CA VAL A 71 34.95 -16.84 7.23
C VAL A 71 34.78 -16.08 8.56
N PHE A 72 33.58 -15.59 8.85
CA PHE A 72 33.28 -14.88 10.10
C PHE A 72 33.18 -15.82 11.30
N ASN A 73 32.56 -17.00 11.14
CA ASN A 73 32.48 -18.02 12.18
C ASN A 73 32.55 -19.44 11.59
N ARG A 74 33.73 -20.06 11.67
CA ARG A 74 33.98 -21.43 11.14
C ARG A 74 33.12 -22.52 11.78
N LEU A 75 32.54 -22.26 12.96
CA LEU A 75 31.66 -23.18 13.69
C LEU A 75 30.16 -22.95 13.36
N PHE A 76 29.83 -21.90 12.60
CA PHE A 76 28.46 -21.66 12.14
C PHE A 76 28.32 -22.09 10.68
N LYS A 77 27.57 -23.18 10.46
CA LYS A 77 27.29 -23.74 9.13
C LYS A 77 25.80 -24.09 9.03
N PRO A 78 24.91 -23.08 9.05
CA PRO A 78 23.47 -23.30 9.02
C PRO A 78 23.03 -23.94 7.71
N THR A 79 22.13 -24.92 7.79
CA THR A 79 21.43 -25.48 6.61
C THR A 79 20.12 -24.76 6.34
N PHE A 80 19.62 -24.81 5.10
CA PHE A 80 18.32 -24.26 4.73
C PHE A 80 17.19 -24.73 5.67
N ASN A 81 17.12 -26.02 6.01
CA ASN A 81 16.07 -26.57 6.86
C ASN A 81 16.12 -26.05 8.32
N GLU A 82 17.32 -25.83 8.86
CA GLU A 82 17.50 -25.23 10.19
C GLU A 82 17.06 -23.77 10.21
N VAL A 83 17.40 -23.03 9.14
CA VAL A 83 17.00 -21.62 8.96
C VAL A 83 15.49 -21.49 8.74
N GLU A 84 14.89 -22.37 7.93
CA GLU A 84 13.44 -22.48 7.73
C GLU A 84 12.73 -22.72 9.07
N GLY A 85 13.22 -23.66 9.89
CA GLY A 85 12.67 -23.93 11.22
C GLY A 85 12.64 -22.69 12.13
N GLU A 86 13.76 -21.97 12.25
CA GLU A 86 13.82 -20.73 13.04
C GLU A 86 12.93 -19.62 12.47
N CYS A 87 12.80 -19.50 11.14
CA CYS A 87 11.87 -18.54 10.52
C CYS A 87 10.41 -18.85 10.91
N MET A 88 10.03 -20.12 10.93
CA MET A 88 8.69 -20.54 11.37
C MET A 88 8.46 -20.29 12.87
N GLU A 89 9.46 -20.53 13.74
CA GLU A 89 9.39 -20.20 15.17
C GLU A 89 9.28 -18.69 15.44
N VAL A 90 9.93 -17.86 14.63
CA VAL A 90 9.81 -16.40 14.71
C VAL A 90 8.41 -15.96 14.25
N TYR A 91 7.92 -16.48 13.13
CA TYR A 91 6.59 -16.17 12.60
C TYR A 91 5.47 -16.53 13.59
N GLU A 92 5.41 -17.75 14.12
CA GLU A 92 4.32 -18.16 15.03
C GLU A 92 4.32 -17.32 16.33
N ARG A 93 5.50 -16.98 16.85
CA ARG A 93 5.65 -16.08 18.00
C ARG A 93 5.14 -14.67 17.70
N MET A 94 5.47 -14.12 16.53
CA MET A 94 4.97 -12.81 16.10
C MET A 94 3.47 -12.84 15.80
N LYS A 95 2.94 -13.93 15.25
CA LYS A 95 1.52 -14.14 14.93
C LYS A 95 0.65 -14.07 16.19
N VAL A 96 1.09 -14.68 17.30
CA VAL A 96 0.39 -14.61 18.60
C VAL A 96 0.25 -13.16 19.10
N GLU A 97 1.33 -12.38 19.10
CA GLU A 97 1.29 -10.98 19.53
C GLU A 97 0.52 -10.08 18.55
N THR A 98 0.67 -10.31 17.24
CA THR A 98 -0.07 -9.59 16.18
C THR A 98 -1.58 -9.84 16.31
N LYS A 99 -1.99 -11.10 16.51
CA LYS A 99 -3.39 -11.50 16.73
C LYS A 99 -3.95 -10.86 18.00
N LYS A 100 -3.14 -10.77 19.06
CA LYS A 100 -3.50 -10.05 20.27
C LYS A 100 -3.69 -8.55 20.03
N VAL A 101 -2.86 -7.90 19.21
CA VAL A 101 -3.07 -6.47 18.86
C VAL A 101 -4.36 -6.29 18.06
N LEU A 102 -4.55 -7.03 16.97
CA LEU A 102 -5.73 -6.89 16.10
C LEU A 102 -7.04 -7.18 16.86
N ARG A 103 -7.08 -8.24 17.69
CA ARG A 103 -8.28 -8.56 18.50
C ARG A 103 -8.58 -7.53 19.59
N ASN A 104 -7.58 -6.80 20.09
CA ASN A 104 -7.78 -5.72 21.07
C ASN A 104 -7.86 -4.31 20.45
N PHE A 105 -7.64 -4.14 19.15
CA PHE A 105 -7.68 -2.84 18.47
C PHE A 105 -9.06 -2.17 18.59
N ASP A 106 -9.09 -0.93 19.11
CA ASP A 106 -10.31 -0.18 19.41
C ASP A 106 -10.75 0.71 18.23
N GLY A 107 -10.94 0.09 17.05
CA GLY A 107 -11.26 0.78 15.80
C GLY A 107 -11.75 -0.18 14.72
N GLN A 108 -11.84 0.29 13.48
CA GLN A 108 -12.17 -0.52 12.31
C GLN A 108 -10.93 -0.89 11.49
N ILE A 109 -11.00 -2.03 10.82
CA ILE A 109 -9.94 -2.53 9.94
C ILE A 109 -10.45 -2.49 8.51
N SER A 110 -9.67 -1.86 7.62
CA SER A 110 -9.88 -1.95 6.18
C SER A 110 -9.13 -3.16 5.64
N LEU A 111 -9.79 -4.05 4.91
CA LEU A 111 -9.10 -5.15 4.24
C LEU A 111 -8.64 -4.73 2.86
N CYS A 112 -7.50 -5.27 2.44
CA CYS A 112 -7.04 -5.28 1.07
C CYS A 112 -6.74 -6.72 0.67
N VAL A 113 -7.40 -7.22 -0.36
CA VAL A 113 -7.16 -8.55 -0.94
C VAL A 113 -6.67 -8.34 -2.37
N ASP A 114 -5.44 -8.77 -2.61
CA ASP A 114 -4.74 -8.62 -3.89
C ASP A 114 -4.52 -10.01 -4.52
N VAL A 115 -4.50 -10.05 -5.85
CA VAL A 115 -4.25 -11.24 -6.66
C VAL A 115 -3.08 -10.93 -7.58
N LEU A 116 -1.96 -11.60 -7.36
CA LEU A 116 -0.71 -11.47 -8.09
C LEU A 116 -0.53 -12.67 -9.02
N THR A 117 0.26 -12.55 -10.08
CA THR A 117 0.49 -13.61 -11.08
C THR A 117 1.94 -14.06 -11.12
N ASP A 118 2.17 -15.31 -11.52
CA ASP A 118 3.49 -15.86 -11.85
C ASP A 118 3.87 -15.45 -13.29
N ASN A 119 4.42 -14.23 -13.47
CA ASN A 119 4.83 -13.70 -14.79
C ASN A 119 6.19 -14.28 -15.23
N ASN A 120 6.29 -15.61 -15.34
CA ASN A 120 7.54 -16.33 -15.53
C ASN A 120 8.03 -16.40 -17.01
N ASP A 121 7.83 -15.33 -17.79
CA ASP A 121 8.39 -15.21 -19.15
C ASP A 121 9.93 -15.02 -19.16
N PHE A 122 10.52 -14.59 -18.04
CA PHE A 122 11.97 -14.38 -17.86
C PHE A 122 12.64 -15.49 -17.03
N GLY A 123 12.19 -16.73 -17.23
CA GLY A 123 12.38 -17.87 -16.32
C GLY A 123 13.73 -18.05 -15.63
N GLN A 124 13.71 -18.02 -14.29
CA GLN A 124 14.74 -18.63 -13.44
C GLN A 124 14.18 -19.67 -12.44
N CYS A 125 12.89 -19.66 -12.11
CA CYS A 125 12.27 -20.68 -11.25
C CYS A 125 11.53 -21.82 -11.98
N SER A 126 12.12 -22.37 -13.06
CA SER A 126 11.69 -23.66 -13.63
C SER A 126 12.30 -24.86 -12.87
N SER A 127 11.73 -25.20 -11.71
CA SER A 127 12.01 -26.45 -11.01
C SER A 127 10.90 -27.50 -11.21
N ASN A 128 10.94 -28.20 -12.34
CA ASN A 128 10.37 -29.54 -12.59
C ASN A 128 8.91 -29.86 -12.25
N LEU A 129 8.04 -28.88 -11.97
CA LEU A 129 6.58 -29.06 -12.07
C LEU A 129 6.07 -28.29 -13.29
N GLY A 130 5.17 -28.93 -14.05
CA GLY A 130 4.77 -28.47 -15.39
C GLY A 130 4.09 -27.09 -15.42
N GLN A 131 4.06 -26.51 -16.62
CA GLN A 131 3.48 -25.20 -16.93
C GLN A 131 2.06 -25.04 -16.38
N HIS A 132 1.96 -24.44 -15.20
CA HIS A 132 0.73 -23.96 -14.62
C HIS A 132 0.97 -22.53 -14.15
N TYR A 133 0.27 -21.57 -14.76
CA TYR A 133 0.18 -20.22 -14.22
C TYR A 133 -0.34 -20.32 -12.77
N ARG A 134 0.41 -19.73 -11.84
CA ARG A 134 0.07 -19.69 -10.42
C ARG A 134 -0.34 -18.26 -10.08
N ASP A 135 -1.57 -18.10 -9.65
CA ASP A 135 -1.98 -16.84 -9.03
C ASP A 135 -1.64 -16.91 -7.54
N TYR A 136 -1.41 -15.76 -6.89
CA TYR A 136 -1.12 -15.66 -5.46
C TYR A 136 -2.07 -14.68 -4.82
N LEU A 137 -2.68 -15.09 -3.72
CA LEU A 137 -3.60 -14.28 -2.93
C LEU A 137 -2.85 -13.64 -1.77
N CYS A 138 -2.86 -12.31 -1.68
CA CYS A 138 -2.34 -11.56 -0.55
C CYS A 138 -3.48 -10.87 0.20
N ILE A 139 -3.66 -11.18 1.48
CA ILE A 139 -4.63 -10.53 2.37
C ILE A 139 -3.87 -9.62 3.32
N SER A 140 -4.27 -8.35 3.41
CA SER A 140 -3.69 -7.40 4.35
C SER A 140 -4.74 -6.58 5.09
N ALA A 141 -4.47 -6.30 6.36
CA ALA A 141 -5.22 -5.39 7.22
C ALA A 141 -4.58 -4.01 7.20
N HIS A 142 -5.41 -2.99 7.01
CA HIS A 142 -5.05 -1.58 6.97
C HIS A 142 -5.78 -0.84 8.09
N PHE A 143 -5.01 -0.18 8.95
CA PHE A 143 -5.51 0.58 10.10
C PHE A 143 -4.46 1.61 10.53
N ILE A 144 -4.85 2.62 11.31
CA ILE A 144 -3.91 3.55 11.94
C ILE A 144 -3.76 3.19 13.42
N ASP A 145 -2.53 2.99 13.88
CA ASP A 145 -2.23 2.56 15.25
C ASP A 145 -2.35 3.69 16.29
N GLU A 146 -2.24 3.34 17.57
CA GLU A 146 -2.26 4.30 18.69
C GLU A 146 -1.10 5.33 18.67
N LYS A 147 -0.09 5.13 17.83
CA LYS A 147 1.01 6.09 17.60
C LYS A 147 0.72 7.02 16.41
N TRP A 148 -0.45 6.89 15.80
CA TRP A 148 -0.89 7.57 14.57
C TRP A 148 0.01 7.25 13.37
N LYS A 149 0.43 6.00 13.24
CA LYS A 149 1.06 5.47 12.03
C LYS A 149 0.07 4.61 11.27
N LEU A 150 -0.05 4.85 9.97
CA LEU A 150 -0.70 3.91 9.04
C LEU A 150 0.06 2.57 9.09
N ARG A 151 -0.69 1.47 9.08
CA ARG A 151 -0.19 0.10 9.18
C ARG A 151 -0.86 -0.75 8.10
N LYS A 152 -0.03 -1.29 7.22
CA LYS A 152 -0.33 -2.41 6.32
C LYS A 152 0.26 -3.69 6.92
N TRP A 153 -0.57 -4.58 7.46
CA TRP A 153 -0.13 -5.89 7.96
C TRP A 153 -0.66 -7.01 7.07
N VAL A 154 0.23 -7.78 6.45
CA VAL A 154 -0.13 -9.00 5.73
C VAL A 154 -0.63 -10.02 6.76
N LEU A 155 -1.81 -10.56 6.50
CA LEU A 155 -2.53 -11.53 7.34
C LEU A 155 -2.41 -12.96 6.80
N TYR A 156 -2.26 -13.09 5.49
CA TYR A 156 -2.17 -14.36 4.80
C TYR A 156 -1.62 -14.14 3.38
N PHE A 157 -0.77 -15.05 2.91
CA PHE A 157 -0.27 -15.08 1.54
C PHE A 157 -0.24 -16.53 1.04
N CYS A 158 -0.93 -16.86 -0.05
CA CYS A 158 -0.98 -18.26 -0.54
C CYS A 158 -1.04 -18.37 -2.06
N THR A 159 -0.63 -19.52 -2.60
CA THR A 159 -0.84 -19.88 -4.00
C THR A 159 -2.28 -20.33 -4.25
N LEU A 160 -2.87 -19.87 -5.35
CA LEU A 160 -4.13 -20.33 -5.92
C LEU A 160 -3.81 -21.35 -7.03
N SER A 161 -4.07 -22.64 -6.78
CA SER A 161 -3.86 -23.69 -7.78
C SER A 161 -5.05 -23.85 -8.72
N VAL A 162 -4.83 -23.59 -10.01
CA VAL A 162 -5.82 -23.85 -11.08
C VAL A 162 -5.73 -25.32 -11.54
N SER A 163 -5.86 -26.26 -10.60
CA SER A 163 -5.97 -27.69 -10.94
C SER A 163 -7.41 -28.02 -11.35
N GLY A 164 -7.61 -28.25 -12.65
CA GLY A 164 -8.58 -29.16 -13.29
C GLY A 164 -10.08 -29.10 -12.90
N GLN A 165 -10.91 -28.79 -13.90
CA GLN A 165 -12.34 -29.18 -14.02
C GLN A 165 -13.27 -28.90 -12.82
N SER A 166 -13.54 -27.62 -12.55
CA SER A 166 -14.91 -27.16 -12.24
C SER A 166 -15.05 -25.66 -12.51
N ASP A 167 -16.16 -25.25 -13.14
CA ASP A 167 -16.49 -23.86 -13.52
C ASP A 167 -16.82 -22.93 -12.32
N ASP A 168 -16.38 -23.28 -11.11
CA ASP A 168 -16.84 -22.66 -9.87
C ASP A 168 -15.66 -22.15 -9.02
N LEU A 169 -15.01 -21.11 -9.54
CA LEU A 169 -14.02 -20.29 -8.80
C LEU A 169 -14.63 -19.62 -7.56
N LEU A 170 -15.97 -19.60 -7.43
CA LEU A 170 -16.72 -19.09 -6.29
C LEU A 170 -16.90 -20.15 -5.19
N LYS A 171 -17.17 -21.42 -5.51
CA LYS A 171 -17.11 -22.52 -4.51
C LYS A 171 -15.73 -22.71 -3.94
N LYS A 172 -14.69 -22.59 -4.77
CA LYS A 172 -13.31 -22.51 -4.26
C LYS A 172 -13.14 -21.36 -3.27
N CYS A 173 -13.93 -20.27 -3.37
CA CYS A 173 -13.94 -19.15 -2.43
C CYS A 173 -14.48 -19.50 -1.04
N GLU A 174 -15.51 -20.33 -0.95
CA GLU A 174 -16.07 -20.78 0.33
C GLU A 174 -15.06 -21.65 1.10
N ASP A 175 -14.21 -22.37 0.38
CA ASP A 175 -13.02 -23.05 0.90
C ASP A 175 -11.74 -22.19 0.95
N ARG A 176 -11.72 -20.96 0.39
CA ARG A 176 -10.50 -20.13 0.29
C ARG A 176 -10.06 -19.68 1.69
N GLY A 177 -8.74 -19.51 1.82
CA GLY A 177 -8.10 -18.96 3.00
C GLY A 177 -8.56 -17.56 3.41
N ILE A 178 -9.39 -16.83 2.64
CA ILE A 178 -9.95 -15.54 3.09
C ILE A 178 -10.81 -15.72 4.34
N PHE A 179 -11.87 -16.53 4.28
CA PHE A 179 -12.78 -16.70 5.41
C PHE A 179 -12.08 -17.31 6.61
N ARG A 180 -11.31 -18.38 6.37
CA ARG A 180 -10.51 -19.05 7.41
C ARG A 180 -9.48 -18.09 8.03
N SER A 181 -8.81 -17.24 7.25
CA SER A 181 -7.92 -16.21 7.79
C SER A 181 -8.67 -15.21 8.66
N LEU A 182 -9.83 -14.70 8.23
CA LEU A 182 -10.59 -13.74 9.05
C LEU A 182 -11.05 -14.33 10.40
N GLU A 183 -11.46 -15.61 10.41
CA GLU A 183 -11.79 -16.36 11.64
C GLU A 183 -10.52 -16.65 12.49
N ASP A 184 -9.42 -17.06 11.85
CA ASP A 184 -8.12 -17.27 12.48
C ASP A 184 -7.56 -16.00 13.12
N TRP A 185 -7.80 -14.83 12.55
CA TRP A 185 -7.42 -13.55 13.15
C TRP A 185 -8.45 -13.08 14.19
N GLY A 186 -9.72 -13.48 14.07
CA GLY A 186 -10.80 -13.11 14.98
C GLY A 186 -11.14 -11.62 14.89
N ILE A 187 -11.25 -11.12 13.67
CA ILE A 187 -11.42 -9.69 13.32
C ILE A 187 -12.67 -9.42 12.47
N GLU A 188 -13.53 -10.41 12.24
CA GLU A 188 -14.67 -10.33 11.31
C GLU A 188 -15.63 -9.19 11.66
N ASN A 189 -15.83 -8.94 12.96
CA ASN A 189 -16.65 -7.85 13.49
C ASN A 189 -16.00 -6.45 13.40
N LYS A 190 -14.72 -6.36 13.05
CA LYS A 190 -13.97 -5.09 12.91
C LYS A 190 -13.86 -4.60 11.48
N ILE A 191 -14.10 -5.45 10.49
CA ILE A 191 -13.93 -5.07 9.09
C ILE A 191 -14.94 -4.00 8.69
N SER A 192 -14.47 -2.86 8.17
CA SER A 192 -15.29 -1.76 7.66
C SER A 192 -15.39 -1.78 6.13
N THR A 193 -14.27 -2.05 5.46
CA THR A 193 -14.13 -1.96 4.01
C THR A 193 -13.29 -3.11 3.46
N LEU A 194 -13.37 -3.31 2.15
CA LEU A 194 -12.64 -4.29 1.37
C LEU A 194 -12.19 -3.68 0.04
N THR A 195 -10.87 -3.67 -0.15
CA THR A 195 -10.19 -3.21 -1.36
C THR A 195 -9.75 -4.42 -2.17
N MET A 196 -10.13 -4.45 -3.44
CA MET A 196 -9.81 -5.50 -4.41
C MET A 196 -9.58 -4.88 -5.80
N GLY A 197 -9.02 -5.65 -6.74
CA GLY A 197 -8.87 -5.24 -8.15
C GLY A 197 -10.22 -4.89 -8.78
N ASN A 198 -10.23 -4.16 -9.89
CA ASN A 198 -11.47 -3.62 -10.46
C ASN A 198 -12.23 -4.63 -11.35
N ASP A 199 -11.59 -5.75 -11.70
CA ASP A 199 -12.12 -6.77 -12.58
C ASP A 199 -13.38 -7.49 -12.04
N LYS A 200 -14.06 -8.21 -12.94
CA LYS A 200 -15.29 -8.94 -12.64
C LYS A 200 -15.14 -9.99 -11.53
N PHE A 201 -14.03 -10.74 -11.51
CA PHE A 201 -13.79 -11.78 -10.51
C PHE A 201 -13.58 -11.16 -9.11
N CYS A 202 -12.80 -10.09 -9.02
CA CYS A 202 -12.66 -9.32 -7.78
C CYS A 202 -13.98 -8.72 -7.29
N ASN A 203 -14.83 -8.21 -8.18
CA ASN A 203 -16.16 -7.71 -7.83
C ASN A 203 -17.08 -8.82 -7.27
N GLU A 204 -17.09 -10.00 -7.89
CA GLU A 204 -17.84 -11.16 -7.38
C GLU A 204 -17.34 -11.56 -5.98
N VAL A 205 -16.03 -11.76 -5.81
CA VAL A 205 -15.43 -12.12 -4.50
C VAL A 205 -15.74 -11.08 -3.42
N ALA A 206 -15.68 -9.78 -3.75
CA ALA A 206 -15.99 -8.72 -2.81
C ALA A 206 -17.42 -8.79 -2.27
N GLU A 207 -18.42 -9.11 -3.12
CA GLU A 207 -19.80 -9.30 -2.67
C GLU A 207 -19.98 -10.56 -1.80
N TYR A 208 -19.23 -11.64 -2.02
CA TYR A 208 -19.23 -12.80 -1.10
C TYR A 208 -18.68 -12.43 0.28
N VAL A 209 -17.53 -11.76 0.33
CA VAL A 209 -16.89 -11.34 1.59
C VAL A 209 -17.76 -10.34 2.35
N LYS A 210 -18.42 -9.43 1.64
CA LYS A 210 -19.42 -8.48 2.17
C LYS A 210 -20.59 -9.19 2.83
N ARG A 211 -21.22 -10.17 2.17
CA ARG A 211 -22.34 -10.95 2.73
C ARG A 211 -21.92 -11.70 4.00
N TYR A 212 -20.76 -12.34 3.99
CA TYR A 212 -20.22 -13.06 5.14
C TYR A 212 -20.00 -12.13 6.35
N ILE A 213 -19.34 -10.99 6.15
CA ILE A 213 -19.11 -10.00 7.22
C ILE A 213 -20.42 -9.39 7.71
N GLN A 214 -21.40 -9.14 6.82
CA GLN A 214 -22.72 -8.64 7.21
C GLN A 214 -23.44 -9.58 8.19
N VAL A 215 -23.39 -10.90 7.94
CA VAL A 215 -23.93 -11.92 8.85
C VAL A 215 -23.19 -11.94 10.18
N LYS A 216 -21.84 -11.96 10.17
CA LYS A 216 -21.02 -12.04 11.40
C LYS A 216 -21.09 -10.79 12.28
N LYS A 217 -21.35 -9.61 11.70
CA LYS A 217 -21.28 -8.31 12.39
C LYS A 217 -22.66 -7.73 12.78
N GLU A 218 -23.76 -8.44 12.50
CA GLU A 218 -25.15 -7.93 12.61
C GLU A 218 -25.30 -6.55 11.94
N LEU A 219 -24.65 -6.38 10.79
CA LEU A 219 -24.22 -5.08 10.30
C LEU A 219 -25.42 -4.20 9.88
N ARG A 220 -25.67 -3.12 10.60
CA ARG A 220 -26.79 -2.20 10.31
C ARG A 220 -26.58 -1.42 9.00
N ARG A 221 -27.08 -2.00 7.91
CA ARG A 221 -27.64 -1.35 6.69
C ARG A 221 -26.76 -0.41 5.84
N ASN A 222 -25.62 0.11 6.32
CA ASN A 222 -24.70 0.95 5.54
C ASN A 222 -23.67 0.10 4.78
N SER A 223 -24.12 -0.54 3.70
CA SER A 223 -23.30 -1.40 2.82
C SER A 223 -22.53 -0.65 1.71
N GLN A 224 -22.81 0.64 1.53
CA GLN A 224 -22.35 1.43 0.36
C GLN A 224 -20.84 1.68 0.34
N LEU A 225 -20.22 1.90 1.51
CA LEU A 225 -18.78 2.19 1.62
C LEU A 225 -17.92 0.93 1.75
N PHE A 226 -18.51 -0.27 1.70
CA PHE A 226 -17.78 -1.51 1.96
C PHE A 226 -16.82 -1.87 0.82
N ARG A 227 -17.22 -1.65 -0.44
CA ARG A 227 -16.38 -1.93 -1.61
C ARG A 227 -15.51 -0.70 -1.91
N VAL A 228 -14.21 -0.92 -2.03
CA VAL A 228 -13.20 0.09 -2.38
C VAL A 228 -12.53 -0.37 -3.68
N TYR A 229 -12.68 0.40 -4.75
CA TYR A 229 -12.07 0.11 -6.06
C TYR A 229 -10.62 0.59 -6.08
N CYS A 230 -9.73 -0.18 -6.70
CA CYS A 230 -8.30 0.10 -6.76
C CYS A 230 -7.99 1.24 -7.74
N CYS A 231 -7.42 2.33 -7.23
CA CYS A 231 -6.97 3.47 -8.04
C CYS A 231 -5.78 3.11 -8.95
N GLY A 232 -4.89 2.20 -8.53
CA GLY A 232 -3.80 1.71 -9.37
C GLY A 232 -4.29 0.91 -10.58
N ASP A 233 -5.35 0.12 -10.39
CA ASP A 233 -5.98 -0.65 -11.47
C ASP A 233 -6.66 0.28 -12.48
N LEU A 234 -7.35 1.35 -12.03
CA LEU A 234 -7.87 2.43 -12.89
C LEU A 234 -6.76 3.02 -13.78
N PHE A 235 -5.60 3.35 -13.19
CA PHE A 235 -4.48 3.93 -13.96
C PHE A 235 -3.92 2.94 -14.98
N ARG A 236 -3.67 1.68 -14.58
CA ARG A 236 -3.27 0.61 -15.50
C ARG A 236 -4.25 0.48 -16.66
N GLU A 237 -5.54 0.38 -16.36
CA GLU A 237 -6.60 0.18 -17.36
C GLU A 237 -6.73 1.34 -18.34
N MET A 238 -6.50 2.59 -17.91
CA MET A 238 -6.45 3.74 -18.85
C MET A 238 -5.22 3.70 -19.76
N VAL A 239 -4.05 3.35 -19.22
CA VAL A 239 -2.80 3.32 -19.97
C VAL A 239 -2.73 2.12 -20.92
N GLN A 240 -3.30 0.98 -20.52
CA GLN A 240 -3.43 -0.22 -21.34
C GLN A 240 -4.25 0.08 -22.61
N ASP A 241 -5.50 0.52 -22.49
CA ASP A 241 -6.36 0.88 -23.63
C ASP A 241 -5.69 1.88 -24.58
N ALA A 242 -4.95 2.86 -24.03
CA ALA A 242 -4.27 3.87 -24.82
C ALA A 242 -3.08 3.30 -25.62
N PHE A 243 -2.36 2.34 -25.05
CA PHE A 243 -1.26 1.65 -25.73
C PHE A 243 -1.72 0.55 -26.70
N GLU A 244 -2.84 -0.13 -26.44
CA GLU A 244 -3.46 -1.08 -27.37
C GLU A 244 -3.85 -0.38 -28.68
N LYS A 245 -4.42 0.84 -28.60
CA LYS A 245 -4.78 1.65 -29.77
C LYS A 245 -3.60 2.13 -30.64
N ILE A 246 -2.35 1.89 -30.25
CA ILE A 246 -1.14 2.18 -31.05
C ILE A 246 -0.16 1.00 -31.12
N GLU A 247 -0.58 -0.23 -30.79
CA GLU A 247 0.32 -1.38 -30.68
C GLU A 247 1.08 -1.66 -31.99
N ASP A 248 0.36 -1.63 -33.11
CA ASP A 248 0.90 -1.75 -34.48
C ASP A 248 1.94 -0.67 -34.80
N ILE A 249 1.70 0.58 -34.39
CA ILE A 249 2.65 1.68 -34.52
C ILE A 249 3.88 1.44 -33.63
N VAL A 250 3.70 0.98 -32.39
CA VAL A 250 4.81 0.65 -31.48
C VAL A 250 5.68 -0.47 -32.06
N HIS A 251 5.10 -1.46 -32.76
CA HIS A 251 5.88 -2.47 -33.48
C HIS A 251 6.74 -1.85 -34.60
N LYS A 252 6.24 -0.87 -35.36
CA LYS A 252 7.05 -0.13 -36.34
C LYS A 252 8.15 0.70 -35.67
N VAL A 253 7.85 1.40 -34.55
CA VAL A 253 8.84 2.17 -33.79
C VAL A 253 10.00 1.26 -33.33
N ARG A 254 9.70 0.06 -32.83
CA ARG A 254 10.71 -0.93 -32.40
C ARG A 254 11.67 -1.38 -33.51
N ARG A 255 11.31 -1.21 -34.78
CA ARG A 255 12.20 -1.54 -35.93
C ARG A 255 13.19 -0.44 -36.27
N VAL A 256 12.95 0.80 -35.81
CA VAL A 256 13.86 1.95 -36.00
C VAL A 256 14.51 2.44 -34.70
N TYR A 257 13.99 2.02 -33.54
CA TYR A 257 14.48 2.42 -32.22
C TYR A 257 14.49 1.23 -31.25
N THR A 258 15.68 0.87 -30.75
CA THR A 258 15.85 -0.13 -29.70
C THR A 258 15.43 0.43 -28.36
N PHE A 259 14.49 -0.25 -27.68
CA PHE A 259 14.07 0.13 -26.34
C PHE A 259 15.19 -0.19 -25.34
N THR A 260 15.51 0.75 -24.47
CA THR A 260 16.59 0.61 -23.47
C THR A 260 16.21 -0.28 -22.29
N THR A 261 14.90 -0.50 -22.10
CA THR A 261 14.30 -1.24 -20.99
C THR A 261 13.03 -1.95 -21.47
N GLU A 262 12.96 -3.27 -21.28
CA GLU A 262 11.83 -4.11 -21.75
C GLU A 262 10.98 -4.69 -20.61
N TYR A 263 11.01 -4.04 -19.44
CA TYR A 263 10.18 -4.43 -18.31
C TYR A 263 8.69 -4.07 -18.58
N PRO A 264 7.70 -4.84 -18.10
CA PRO A 264 6.27 -4.57 -18.31
C PRO A 264 5.73 -3.36 -17.52
N MET A 265 6.53 -2.30 -17.36
CA MET A 265 6.14 -1.03 -16.74
C MET A 265 5.79 0.01 -17.80
N TRP A 266 4.57 0.53 -17.74
CA TRP A 266 4.02 1.42 -18.76
C TRP A 266 4.73 2.78 -18.84
N PHE A 267 5.31 3.28 -17.74
CA PHE A 267 6.11 4.52 -17.78
C PHE A 267 7.45 4.32 -18.50
N LEU A 268 8.05 3.13 -18.45
CA LEU A 268 9.24 2.80 -19.24
C LEU A 268 8.88 2.69 -20.73
N LYS A 269 7.73 2.07 -21.06
CA LYS A 269 7.20 2.06 -22.43
C LYS A 269 6.97 3.49 -22.94
N MET A 270 6.38 4.36 -22.13
CA MET A 270 6.21 5.79 -22.42
C MET A 270 7.55 6.51 -22.63
N ALA A 271 8.52 6.33 -21.74
CA ALA A 271 9.84 6.98 -21.82
C ALA A 271 10.60 6.59 -23.11
N ASN A 272 10.61 5.31 -23.45
CA ASN A 272 11.20 4.83 -24.71
C ASN A 272 10.51 5.44 -25.95
N LEU A 273 9.18 5.58 -25.93
CA LEU A 273 8.43 6.24 -27.02
C LEU A 273 8.71 7.75 -27.07
N GLN A 274 8.82 8.44 -25.93
CA GLN A 274 9.22 9.84 -25.86
C GLN A 274 10.65 10.06 -26.38
N ASP A 275 11.59 9.16 -26.10
CA ASP A 275 12.96 9.24 -26.62
C ASP A 275 13.01 8.94 -28.13
N ALA A 276 12.21 8.00 -28.62
CA ALA A 276 12.03 7.79 -30.05
C ALA A 276 11.46 9.05 -30.75
N LEU A 277 10.43 9.70 -30.16
CA LEU A 277 9.87 10.96 -30.67
C LEU A 277 10.91 12.09 -30.72
N LYS A 278 11.77 12.23 -29.71
CA LYS A 278 12.89 13.19 -29.71
C LYS A 278 13.83 12.92 -30.88
N LEU A 279 14.22 11.66 -31.12
CA LEU A 279 15.09 11.29 -32.23
C LEU A 279 14.43 11.47 -33.61
N TRP A 280 13.13 11.19 -33.72
CA TRP A 280 12.34 11.42 -34.94
C TRP A 280 12.26 12.91 -35.30
N SER A 281 11.94 13.78 -34.33
CA SER A 281 11.81 15.23 -34.55
C SER A 281 13.10 15.93 -35.02
N ILE A 282 14.27 15.36 -34.71
CA ILE A 282 15.57 15.80 -35.24
C ILE A 282 16.05 15.02 -36.48
N GLY A 283 15.17 14.24 -37.11
CA GLY A 283 15.42 13.51 -38.36
C GLY A 283 16.32 12.27 -38.24
N LYS A 284 16.63 11.80 -37.03
CA LYS A 284 17.52 10.63 -36.83
C LYS A 284 16.83 9.29 -37.07
N LEU A 285 15.52 9.18 -36.86
CA LEU A 285 14.74 7.95 -37.15
C LEU A 285 14.21 7.91 -38.60
N SER A 286 14.96 8.50 -39.54
CA SER A 286 14.68 8.37 -40.98
C SER A 286 15.11 6.98 -41.48
N SER A 287 14.32 6.37 -42.35
CA SER A 287 14.32 4.95 -42.74
C SER A 287 15.55 4.40 -43.49
N LYS A 288 16.75 4.95 -43.27
CA LYS A 288 17.95 4.69 -44.10
C LYS A 288 18.45 3.24 -44.06
N ASP A 289 18.17 2.52 -42.98
CA ASP A 289 18.61 1.14 -42.75
C ASP A 289 17.45 0.12 -42.76
N VAL A 290 16.22 0.55 -43.06
CA VAL A 290 15.03 -0.33 -43.14
C VAL A 290 14.70 -0.61 -44.60
N ILE A 291 14.70 -1.89 -44.96
CA ILE A 291 14.55 -2.36 -46.36
C ILE A 291 13.14 -2.12 -46.93
N ASP A 292 12.13 -2.03 -46.07
CA ASP A 292 10.74 -1.74 -46.44
C ASP A 292 10.27 -0.42 -45.80
N SER A 293 9.72 0.48 -46.61
CA SER A 293 9.21 1.78 -46.15
C SER A 293 7.86 1.69 -45.43
N HIS A 294 7.10 0.59 -45.59
CA HIS A 294 5.84 0.37 -44.88
C HIS A 294 6.03 -0.01 -43.39
N ASP A 295 7.24 -0.44 -43.03
CA ASP A 295 7.63 -0.88 -41.70
C ASP A 295 8.12 0.25 -40.77
N VAL A 296 8.14 1.49 -41.25
CA VAL A 296 8.54 2.69 -40.50
C VAL A 296 7.30 3.55 -40.23
N PRO A 297 7.14 4.17 -39.03
CA PRO A 297 5.96 4.99 -38.77
C PRO A 297 5.95 6.26 -39.63
N SER A 298 4.80 6.54 -40.23
CA SER A 298 4.50 7.77 -40.96
C SER A 298 4.38 8.98 -40.03
N PRO A 299 4.45 10.23 -40.53
CA PRO A 299 4.27 11.43 -39.70
C PRO A 299 2.94 11.48 -38.94
N GLU A 300 1.87 10.92 -39.50
CA GLU A 300 0.57 10.83 -38.80
C GLU A 300 0.63 9.81 -37.65
N GLU A 301 1.30 8.67 -37.85
CA GLU A 301 1.49 7.66 -36.80
C GLU A 301 2.38 8.19 -35.66
N TRP A 302 3.43 8.96 -35.96
CA TRP A 302 4.22 9.65 -34.92
C TRP A 302 3.36 10.65 -34.12
N ASN A 303 2.44 11.38 -34.76
CA ASN A 303 1.51 12.27 -34.06
C ASN A 303 0.53 11.51 -33.13
N LYS A 304 0.18 10.26 -33.47
CA LYS A 304 -0.63 9.37 -32.60
C LYS A 304 0.18 8.90 -31.39
N VAL A 305 1.45 8.50 -31.59
CA VAL A 305 2.38 8.16 -30.50
C VAL A 305 2.57 9.35 -29.55
N GLU A 306 2.76 10.56 -30.09
CA GLU A 306 2.90 11.78 -29.30
C GLU A 306 1.64 12.09 -28.46
N GLY A 307 0.46 11.92 -29.04
CA GLY A 307 -0.82 12.09 -28.35
C GLY A 307 -1.01 11.10 -27.19
N VAL A 308 -0.73 9.81 -27.42
CA VAL A 308 -0.78 8.78 -26.38
C VAL A 308 0.24 9.06 -25.28
N CYS A 309 1.48 9.42 -25.63
CA CYS A 309 2.51 9.74 -24.62
C CYS A 309 2.09 10.91 -23.72
N LYS A 310 1.50 11.99 -24.27
CA LYS A 310 0.99 13.13 -23.49
C LYS A 310 -0.16 12.72 -22.54
N ALA A 311 -1.06 11.86 -23.00
CA ALA A 311 -2.17 11.37 -22.18
C ALA A 311 -1.65 10.47 -21.03
N VAL A 312 -0.74 9.54 -21.31
CA VAL A 312 -0.11 8.65 -20.31
C VAL A 312 0.77 9.42 -19.33
N GLU A 313 1.46 10.48 -19.77
CA GLU A 313 2.25 11.38 -18.91
C GLU A 313 1.39 12.09 -17.86
N SER A 314 0.14 12.42 -18.21
CA SER A 314 -0.83 13.00 -17.26
C SER A 314 -1.19 12.02 -16.13
N ILE A 315 -1.32 10.73 -16.46
CA ILE A 315 -1.52 9.65 -15.47
C ILE A 315 -0.23 9.48 -14.64
N HIS A 316 0.95 9.45 -15.27
CA HIS A 316 2.25 9.34 -14.61
C HIS A 316 2.48 10.40 -13.53
N LYS A 317 2.17 11.67 -13.84
CA LYS A 317 2.28 12.78 -12.88
C LYS A 317 1.44 12.56 -11.63
N VAL A 318 0.24 11.99 -11.79
CA VAL A 318 -0.72 11.78 -10.68
C VAL A 318 -0.43 10.48 -9.93
N SER A 319 -0.02 9.41 -10.62
CA SER A 319 0.43 8.16 -9.98
C SER A 319 1.70 8.38 -9.14
N GLY A 320 2.67 9.14 -9.65
CA GLY A 320 3.90 9.46 -8.91
C GLY A 320 3.59 10.20 -7.60
N ALA A 321 2.68 11.17 -7.63
CA ALA A 321 2.24 11.88 -6.42
C ALA A 321 1.52 11.00 -5.38
N LEU A 322 0.98 9.83 -5.78
CA LEU A 322 0.24 8.91 -4.91
C LEU A 322 1.07 7.71 -4.44
N PHE A 323 2.04 7.24 -5.24
CA PHE A 323 2.71 5.94 -5.04
C PHE A 323 4.24 6.01 -4.88
N GLU A 324 4.90 7.10 -5.25
CA GLU A 324 6.35 7.30 -5.03
C GLU A 324 6.76 7.88 -3.66
N PRO A 325 5.91 8.58 -2.87
CA PRO A 325 6.33 9.07 -1.56
C PRO A 325 6.77 7.96 -0.60
N GLU A 326 7.90 8.16 0.09
CA GLU A 326 8.40 7.23 1.13
C GLU A 326 7.42 7.03 2.30
N ILE A 327 6.47 7.95 2.47
CA ILE A 327 5.42 7.90 3.49
C ILE A 327 4.11 7.51 2.82
N GLU A 328 3.53 6.39 3.25
CA GLU A 328 2.23 5.90 2.75
C GLU A 328 1.15 6.99 2.77
N VAL A 329 0.51 7.17 1.61
CA VAL A 329 -0.51 8.20 1.37
C VAL A 329 -1.86 7.79 1.96
N THR A 330 -2.53 8.72 2.63
CA THR A 330 -3.82 8.50 3.31
C THR A 330 -5.02 8.86 2.40
N ALA A 331 -6.19 8.25 2.66
CA ALA A 331 -7.35 8.28 1.76
C ALA A 331 -7.87 9.69 1.38
N ASN A 332 -7.61 10.70 2.21
CA ASN A 332 -8.08 12.09 2.04
C ASN A 332 -7.56 12.80 0.78
N VAL A 333 -6.36 12.46 0.29
CA VAL A 333 -5.78 13.21 -0.85
C VAL A 333 -6.23 12.67 -2.21
N TYR A 334 -6.77 11.44 -2.27
CA TYR A 334 -7.15 10.79 -3.52
C TYR A 334 -8.21 11.57 -4.31
N LEU A 335 -9.19 12.20 -3.62
CA LEU A 335 -10.18 13.06 -4.29
C LEU A 335 -9.52 14.22 -5.05
N TYR A 336 -8.54 14.86 -4.42
CA TYR A 336 -7.81 15.99 -5.00
C TYR A 336 -6.98 15.55 -6.22
N HIS A 337 -6.24 14.44 -6.10
CA HIS A 337 -5.40 13.91 -7.18
C HIS A 337 -6.23 13.41 -8.38
N LEU A 338 -7.35 12.72 -8.14
CA LEU A 338 -8.25 12.27 -9.21
C LEU A 338 -8.99 13.44 -9.88
N HIS A 339 -9.36 14.47 -9.12
CA HIS A 339 -9.93 15.70 -9.69
C HIS A 339 -8.90 16.46 -10.57
N GLU A 340 -7.64 16.58 -10.14
CA GLU A 340 -6.56 17.15 -10.96
C GLU A 340 -6.35 16.34 -12.26
N LEU A 341 -6.36 15.00 -12.19
CA LEU A 341 -6.27 14.15 -13.39
C LEU A 341 -7.43 14.40 -14.36
N ARG A 342 -8.65 14.45 -13.83
CA ARG A 342 -9.87 14.74 -14.60
C ARG A 342 -9.78 16.11 -15.30
N GLU A 343 -9.34 17.15 -14.60
CA GLU A 343 -9.15 18.49 -15.17
C GLU A 343 -7.98 18.57 -16.18
N MET A 344 -6.95 17.74 -16.04
CA MET A 344 -5.89 17.60 -17.06
C MET A 344 -6.44 16.94 -18.33
N LEU A 345 -7.15 15.82 -18.20
CA LEU A 345 -7.73 15.09 -19.32
C LEU A 345 -8.86 15.89 -20.02
N THR A 346 -9.74 16.57 -19.30
CA THR A 346 -10.79 17.43 -19.89
C THR A 346 -10.19 18.52 -20.79
N ARG A 347 -9.14 19.20 -20.33
CA ARG A 347 -8.42 20.20 -21.15
C ARG A 347 -7.75 19.58 -22.38
N MET A 348 -7.19 18.37 -22.24
CA MET A 348 -6.62 17.63 -23.37
C MET A 348 -7.69 17.21 -24.39
N SER A 349 -8.89 16.80 -23.96
CA SER A 349 -9.99 16.40 -24.85
C SER A 349 -10.48 17.58 -25.70
N ILE A 350 -10.67 18.74 -25.06
CA ILE A 350 -11.06 19.99 -25.73
C ILE A 350 -10.00 20.41 -26.76
N GLY A 351 -8.71 20.33 -26.40
CA GLY A 351 -7.59 20.76 -27.25
C GLY A 351 -7.11 19.75 -28.30
N SER A 352 -7.61 18.52 -28.29
CA SER A 352 -7.22 17.44 -29.22
C SER A 352 -8.28 17.18 -30.27
N GLU A 353 -7.92 16.61 -31.42
CA GLU A 353 -8.86 16.22 -32.48
C GLU A 353 -8.70 14.75 -32.87
N GLY A 354 -9.73 14.18 -33.51
CA GLY A 354 -9.69 12.84 -34.11
C GLY A 354 -9.25 11.74 -33.16
N PHE A 355 -8.19 11.00 -33.55
CA PHE A 355 -7.63 9.89 -32.76
C PHE A 355 -7.22 10.30 -31.34
N ASN A 356 -6.54 11.45 -31.19
CA ASN A 356 -6.04 11.89 -29.89
C ASN A 356 -7.19 12.24 -28.94
N ARG A 357 -8.28 12.86 -29.45
CA ARG A 357 -9.50 13.08 -28.66
C ARG A 357 -10.11 11.77 -28.18
N SER A 358 -10.24 10.76 -29.05
CA SER A 358 -10.85 9.46 -28.68
C SER A 358 -10.03 8.60 -27.71
N ILE A 359 -8.72 8.87 -27.56
CA ILE A 359 -7.90 8.32 -26.47
C ILE A 359 -8.30 8.98 -25.14
N VAL A 360 -8.28 10.31 -25.10
CA VAL A 360 -8.51 11.09 -23.87
C VAL A 360 -9.95 10.98 -23.38
N GLU A 361 -10.94 10.95 -24.28
CA GLU A 361 -12.35 10.68 -23.93
C GLU A 361 -12.54 9.27 -23.34
N GLY A 362 -11.80 8.27 -23.84
CA GLY A 362 -11.81 6.93 -23.27
C GLY A 362 -11.24 6.88 -21.85
N MET A 363 -10.14 7.62 -21.61
CA MET A 363 -9.59 7.77 -20.26
C MET A 363 -10.56 8.50 -19.32
N LEU A 364 -11.17 9.61 -19.77
CA LEU A 364 -12.18 10.35 -19.00
C LEU A 364 -13.36 9.45 -18.61
N GLY A 365 -13.87 8.63 -19.52
CA GLY A 365 -14.94 7.67 -19.23
C GLY A 365 -14.61 6.72 -18.09
N LYS A 366 -13.38 6.18 -18.03
CA LYS A 366 -12.92 5.34 -16.91
C LYS A 366 -12.78 6.11 -15.60
N VAL A 367 -12.31 7.37 -15.66
CA VAL A 367 -12.25 8.23 -14.47
C VAL A 367 -13.65 8.53 -13.93
N ASP A 368 -14.61 8.85 -14.79
CA ASP A 368 -16.00 9.13 -14.40
C ASP A 368 -16.71 7.86 -13.86
N GLU A 369 -16.50 6.68 -14.46
CA GLU A 369 -17.03 5.40 -13.92
C GLU A 369 -16.46 5.08 -12.52
N TYR A 370 -15.15 5.21 -12.34
CA TYR A 370 -14.53 5.04 -11.02
C TYR A 370 -15.05 6.08 -10.01
N TRP A 371 -15.24 7.31 -10.46
CA TRP A 371 -15.76 8.41 -9.66
C TRP A 371 -17.17 8.13 -9.15
N ASP A 372 -18.09 7.67 -10.00
CA ASP A 372 -19.47 7.34 -9.58
C ASP A 372 -19.53 6.27 -8.48
N HIS A 373 -18.59 5.32 -8.48
CA HIS A 373 -18.48 4.32 -7.43
C HIS A 373 -17.79 4.81 -6.16
N MET A 374 -16.76 5.66 -6.29
CA MET A 374 -15.85 5.99 -5.19
C MET A 374 -16.08 7.38 -4.55
N PHE A 375 -16.78 8.28 -5.23
CA PHE A 375 -16.88 9.69 -4.84
C PHE A 375 -17.33 9.89 -3.39
N LEU A 376 -18.32 9.14 -2.91
CA LEU A 376 -18.80 9.29 -1.53
C LEU A 376 -17.71 8.97 -0.49
N LEU A 377 -16.94 7.91 -0.70
CA LEU A 377 -15.85 7.51 0.20
C LEU A 377 -14.71 8.53 0.16
N LEU A 378 -14.35 8.96 -1.04
CA LEU A 378 -13.31 9.97 -1.27
C LEU A 378 -13.71 11.34 -0.69
N ALA A 379 -14.99 11.72 -0.80
CA ALA A 379 -15.53 12.97 -0.25
C ALA A 379 -15.60 12.96 1.28
N ILE A 380 -15.99 11.85 1.92
CA ILE A 380 -15.92 11.71 3.38
C ILE A 380 -14.46 11.82 3.85
N SER A 381 -13.55 11.09 3.20
CA SER A 381 -12.11 11.12 3.53
C SER A 381 -11.50 12.51 3.35
N ALA A 382 -11.82 13.21 2.25
CA ALA A 382 -11.37 14.57 2.00
C ALA A 382 -11.98 15.58 2.99
N ALA A 383 -13.25 15.41 3.39
CA ALA A 383 -13.87 16.28 4.39
C ALA A 383 -13.20 16.15 5.77
N LEU A 384 -12.58 14.99 6.07
CA LEU A 384 -11.76 14.75 7.24
C LEU A 384 -10.33 15.33 7.11
N ASP A 385 -9.97 15.98 6.01
CA ASP A 385 -8.77 16.83 5.93
C ASP A 385 -9.14 18.28 6.29
N PRO A 386 -8.48 18.89 7.30
CA PRO A 386 -8.79 20.25 7.73
C PRO A 386 -8.44 21.33 6.69
N ARG A 387 -7.65 21.02 5.64
CA ARG A 387 -7.40 21.90 4.47
C ARG A 387 -8.59 21.92 3.49
N PHE A 388 -9.40 20.86 3.49
CA PHE A 388 -10.45 20.63 2.50
C PHE A 388 -11.85 20.84 3.07
N LYS A 389 -12.25 20.01 4.06
CA LYS A 389 -13.61 19.97 4.65
C LYS A 389 -14.71 19.91 3.57
N MET A 390 -15.92 20.32 3.93
CA MET A 390 -17.02 20.47 2.96
C MET A 390 -16.73 21.51 1.87
N ARG A 391 -15.86 22.50 2.12
CA ARG A 391 -15.51 23.55 1.14
C ARG A 391 -14.86 22.99 -0.13
N TYR A 392 -14.03 21.96 0.00
CA TYR A 392 -13.47 21.29 -1.18
C TYR A 392 -14.53 20.49 -1.94
N ILE A 393 -15.49 19.88 -1.23
CA ILE A 393 -16.60 19.14 -1.86
C ILE A 393 -17.53 20.10 -2.61
N GLU A 394 -17.87 21.24 -2.00
CA GLU A 394 -18.59 22.35 -2.66
C GLU A 394 -17.87 22.80 -3.94
N PHE A 395 -16.55 23.00 -3.88
CA PHE A 395 -15.75 23.38 -5.03
C PHE A 395 -15.78 22.33 -6.14
N VAL A 396 -15.52 21.06 -5.83
CA VAL A 396 -15.52 19.96 -6.81
C VAL A 396 -16.90 19.78 -7.44
N CYS A 397 -17.98 19.75 -6.64
CA CYS A 397 -19.35 19.66 -7.16
C CYS A 397 -19.74 20.88 -8.02
N SER A 398 -19.17 22.06 -7.77
CA SER A 398 -19.39 23.26 -8.63
C SER A 398 -18.72 23.18 -10.00
N LYS A 399 -17.82 22.22 -10.22
CA LYS A 399 -17.12 21.98 -11.49
C LYS A 399 -17.73 20.87 -12.35
N VAL A 400 -18.64 20.07 -11.79
CA VAL A 400 -19.39 19.08 -12.56
C VAL A 400 -20.57 19.78 -13.26
N GLU A 401 -20.44 20.01 -14.56
CA GLU A 401 -21.47 20.65 -15.38
C GLU A 401 -22.74 19.77 -15.46
N GLY A 402 -23.77 20.10 -14.67
CA GLY A 402 -25.03 19.37 -14.66
C GLY A 402 -25.97 19.80 -13.55
N ARG A 403 -27.21 19.27 -13.56
CA ARG A 403 -28.18 19.52 -12.48
C ARG A 403 -27.86 18.77 -11.18
N ASP A 404 -26.94 17.81 -11.23
CA ASP A 404 -26.68 16.87 -10.13
C ASP A 404 -25.58 17.32 -9.15
N GLY A 405 -24.69 18.26 -9.51
CA GLY A 405 -23.65 18.76 -8.60
C GLY A 405 -24.22 19.37 -7.31
N ASN A 406 -25.35 20.08 -7.41
CA ASN A 406 -26.02 20.67 -6.24
C ASN A 406 -26.74 19.65 -5.34
N SER A 407 -27.06 18.44 -5.82
CA SER A 407 -27.70 17.39 -5.01
C SER A 407 -26.67 16.53 -4.27
N GLN A 408 -25.43 16.46 -4.76
CA GLN A 408 -24.34 15.70 -4.16
C GLN A 408 -23.84 16.29 -2.83
N VAL A 409 -23.64 17.62 -2.72
CA VAL A 409 -23.07 18.23 -1.50
C VAL A 409 -23.92 17.96 -0.25
N PRO A 410 -25.26 18.12 -0.26
CA PRO A 410 -26.10 17.75 0.88
C PRO A 410 -26.08 16.25 1.19
N ALA A 411 -26.01 15.39 0.16
CA ALA A 411 -25.95 13.94 0.33
C ALA A 411 -24.63 13.49 0.98
N VAL A 412 -23.49 14.11 0.63
CA VAL A 412 -22.20 13.88 1.29
C VAL A 412 -22.26 14.35 2.75
N LEU A 413 -22.80 15.54 3.03
CA LEU A 413 -22.91 16.04 4.41
C LEU A 413 -23.78 15.12 5.28
N GLU A 414 -24.92 14.67 4.77
CA GLU A 414 -25.80 13.73 5.47
C GLU A 414 -25.12 12.36 5.68
N ALA A 415 -24.35 11.87 4.69
CA ALA A 415 -23.56 10.66 4.87
C ALA A 415 -22.48 10.81 5.96
N ILE A 416 -21.76 11.93 6.01
CA ILE A 416 -20.77 12.21 7.06
C ILE A 416 -21.45 12.26 8.43
N ARG A 417 -22.60 12.95 8.55
CA ARG A 417 -23.39 13.01 9.79
C ARG A 417 -23.88 11.64 10.24
N LYS A 418 -24.38 10.82 9.32
CA LYS A 418 -24.81 9.44 9.57
C LYS A 418 -23.65 8.56 10.05
N GLN A 419 -22.48 8.65 9.41
CA GLN A 419 -21.27 7.95 9.86
C GLN A 419 -20.87 8.42 11.26
N PHE A 420 -20.77 9.72 11.51
CA PHE A 420 -20.42 10.27 12.81
C PHE A 420 -21.38 9.80 13.92
N ALA A 421 -22.69 9.76 13.66
CA ALA A 421 -23.70 9.24 14.59
C ALA A 421 -23.47 7.75 14.94
N GLU A 422 -23.03 6.91 13.98
CA GLU A 422 -22.65 5.52 14.28
C GLU A 422 -21.44 5.44 15.22
N TYR A 423 -20.45 6.34 15.11
CA TYR A 423 -19.31 6.40 16.03
C TYR A 423 -19.74 6.87 17.43
N VAL A 424 -20.63 7.86 17.55
CA VAL A 424 -21.19 8.30 18.84
C VAL A 424 -21.94 7.16 19.55
N ILE A 425 -22.69 6.34 18.80
CA ILE A 425 -23.39 5.17 19.36
C ILE A 425 -22.41 4.07 19.78
N ARG A 426 -21.35 3.83 18.99
CA ARG A 426 -20.34 2.78 19.25
C ARG A 426 -19.41 3.13 20.40
N PHE A 427 -19.06 4.41 20.54
CA PHE A 427 -18.12 4.93 21.53
C PHE A 427 -18.79 6.02 22.38
N PRO A 428 -19.80 5.68 23.20
CA PRO A 428 -20.43 6.66 24.08
C PRO A 428 -19.36 7.26 24.99
N GLU A 429 -19.32 8.60 25.07
CA GLU A 429 -18.47 9.31 26.02
C GLU A 429 -18.71 8.70 27.41
N LYS A 430 -17.66 8.22 28.09
CA LYS A 430 -17.74 7.90 29.51
C LYS A 430 -17.96 9.20 30.26
N GLY A 431 -19.23 9.59 30.38
CA GLY A 431 -19.61 10.72 31.21
C GLY A 431 -19.04 10.51 32.61
N ASN A 432 -18.47 11.58 33.18
CA ASN A 432 -18.01 11.60 34.57
C ASN A 432 -19.21 11.61 35.55
N CYS A 433 -20.15 10.67 35.38
CA CYS A 433 -21.02 10.22 36.45
C CYS A 433 -20.23 9.23 37.31
N ALA A 434 -19.33 9.78 38.13
CA ALA A 434 -18.89 9.08 39.32
C ALA A 434 -20.08 9.01 40.28
N SER A 435 -20.98 8.05 40.05
CA SER A 435 -21.92 7.59 41.06
C SER A 435 -21.11 6.96 42.19
N TYR A 436 -20.76 7.80 43.18
CA TYR A 436 -20.07 7.38 44.38
C TYR A 436 -20.98 6.46 45.21
N SER A 437 -20.96 5.18 44.88
CA SER A 437 -21.44 4.10 45.73
C SER A 437 -20.63 4.11 47.03
N HIS A 438 -21.19 4.64 48.11
CA HIS A 438 -20.53 4.67 49.43
C HIS A 438 -20.36 3.25 49.99
N SER A 439 -19.22 2.60 49.70
CA SER A 439 -18.72 1.48 50.48
C SER A 439 -17.81 2.00 51.61
N LYS A 440 -18.23 1.82 52.86
CA LYS A 440 -17.40 2.13 54.03
C LYS A 440 -16.31 1.05 54.19
N GLY A 441 -15.07 1.40 53.88
CA GLY A 441 -13.87 0.66 54.27
C GLY A 441 -12.87 1.60 54.92
N GLN A 442 -12.43 1.29 56.15
CA GLN A 442 -11.45 2.11 56.87
C GLN A 442 -10.02 1.75 56.44
N SER A 443 -9.30 2.73 55.89
CA SER A 443 -7.84 2.83 55.94
C SER A 443 -7.44 4.29 55.71
N ASP A 444 -6.39 4.75 56.39
CA ASP A 444 -6.04 6.17 56.48
C ASP A 444 -5.54 6.76 55.14
N PRO A 445 -5.92 8.01 54.80
CA PRO A 445 -5.45 8.68 53.60
C PRO A 445 -4.09 9.39 53.83
N PRO A 446 -3.24 9.51 52.80
CA PRO A 446 -2.12 10.45 52.83
C PRO A 446 -2.64 11.90 52.83
N VAL A 447 -1.93 12.79 53.50
CA VAL A 447 -2.31 14.20 53.67
C VAL A 447 -2.49 14.89 52.31
N ARG A 448 -3.74 15.11 51.92
CA ARG A 448 -4.14 15.91 50.76
C ARG A 448 -4.89 17.14 51.27
N ALA A 449 -4.61 18.32 50.73
CA ALA A 449 -5.22 19.56 51.21
C ALA A 449 -6.75 19.50 51.05
N ASN A 450 -7.47 19.57 52.18
CA ASN A 450 -8.92 19.57 52.23
C ASN A 450 -9.48 20.93 51.79
N HIS A 451 -9.62 21.13 50.48
CA HIS A 451 -10.49 22.14 49.91
C HIS A 451 -11.70 21.46 49.27
N THR A 452 -12.76 21.30 50.06
CA THR A 452 -14.11 21.06 49.54
C THR A 452 -14.57 22.34 48.83
N PHE A 453 -14.24 22.48 47.54
CA PHE A 453 -14.68 23.59 46.71
C PHE A 453 -16.18 23.47 46.41
N THR A 454 -17.02 23.81 47.38
CA THR A 454 -18.48 23.94 47.22
C THR A 454 -18.82 24.82 46.03
N VAL A 455 -18.14 25.97 45.90
CA VAL A 455 -18.26 26.90 44.76
C VAL A 455 -18.04 26.22 43.39
N LEU A 456 -17.16 25.21 43.29
CA LEU A 456 -16.98 24.46 42.04
C LEU A 456 -18.12 23.47 41.78
N GLN A 457 -18.69 22.87 42.83
CA GLN A 457 -19.89 22.03 42.69
C GLN A 457 -21.12 22.87 42.34
N ASP A 458 -21.30 24.01 43.00
CA ASP A 458 -22.38 24.97 42.71
C ASP A 458 -22.26 25.50 41.27
N TYR A 459 -21.04 25.79 40.79
CA TYR A 459 -20.78 26.15 39.40
C TYR A 459 -21.07 25.00 38.42
N GLN A 460 -20.66 23.77 38.73
CA GLN A 460 -20.98 22.60 37.90
C GLN A 460 -22.50 22.39 37.79
N GLN A 461 -23.23 22.55 38.90
CA GLN A 461 -24.69 22.42 38.95
C GLN A 461 -25.39 23.59 38.25
N PHE A 462 -24.87 24.82 38.37
CA PHE A 462 -25.33 25.99 37.61
C PHE A 462 -25.20 25.79 36.11
N ILE A 463 -24.04 25.32 35.64
CA ILE A 463 -23.82 25.00 34.21
C ILE A 463 -24.83 23.96 33.74
N GLN A 464 -25.06 22.87 34.49
CA GLN A 464 -26.04 21.84 34.16
C GLN A 464 -27.50 22.34 34.17
N SER A 465 -27.83 23.34 35.00
CA SER A 465 -29.19 23.86 35.17
C SER A 465 -29.65 24.84 34.08
N ASN A 466 -28.71 25.47 33.36
CA ASN A 466 -29.05 26.35 32.26
C ASN A 466 -29.43 25.55 31.02
N HIS A 467 -30.55 25.91 30.39
CA HIS A 467 -31.01 25.36 29.12
C HIS A 467 -29.89 25.44 28.07
N HIS A 468 -29.22 24.31 27.84
CA HIS A 468 -28.26 24.22 26.77
C HIS A 468 -29.00 24.37 25.43
N PRO A 469 -28.54 25.23 24.50
CA PRO A 469 -28.90 25.06 23.10
C PRO A 469 -28.48 23.64 22.68
N ALA A 470 -29.20 23.03 21.75
CA ALA A 470 -28.97 21.64 21.32
C ALA A 470 -27.47 21.39 21.13
N LYS A 471 -26.90 20.38 21.83
CA LYS A 471 -25.44 20.14 21.94
C LYS A 471 -24.86 20.06 20.52
N ILE A 472 -24.22 21.16 20.08
CA ILE A 472 -23.61 21.26 18.76
C ILE A 472 -22.63 20.09 18.63
N SER A 473 -22.75 19.31 17.56
CA SER A 473 -21.96 18.10 17.47
C SER A 473 -20.48 18.43 17.25
N GLU A 474 -19.61 17.54 17.71
CA GLU A 474 -18.17 17.63 17.49
C GLU A 474 -17.81 17.82 16.00
N LEU A 475 -18.57 17.16 15.12
CA LEU A 475 -18.51 17.29 13.67
C LEU A 475 -18.88 18.70 13.20
N ASP A 476 -20.02 19.26 13.64
CA ASP A 476 -20.43 20.61 13.23
C ASP A 476 -19.40 21.65 13.72
N ILE A 477 -18.87 21.52 14.95
CA ILE A 477 -17.78 22.37 15.46
C ILE A 477 -16.54 22.29 14.56
N TYR A 478 -16.15 21.10 14.09
CA TYR A 478 -15.01 20.92 13.19
C TYR A 478 -15.25 21.54 11.81
N LEU A 479 -16.44 21.35 11.24
CA LEU A 479 -16.83 21.87 9.93
C LEU A 479 -16.95 23.40 9.90
N ASP A 480 -17.46 24.01 10.97
CA ASP A 480 -17.59 25.46 11.12
C ASP A 480 -16.24 26.20 11.29
N GLN A 481 -15.18 25.51 11.73
CA GLN A 481 -13.84 26.12 11.74
C GLN A 481 -13.38 26.42 10.30
N PRO A 482 -12.62 27.50 10.07
CA PRO A 482 -12.03 27.78 8.76
C PRO A 482 -11.19 26.58 8.25
N VAL A 483 -11.10 26.46 6.93
CA VAL A 483 -10.14 25.55 6.29
C VAL A 483 -8.71 26.03 6.54
N LEU A 484 -7.78 25.11 6.71
CA LEU A 484 -6.36 25.44 6.82
C LEU A 484 -5.80 25.83 5.44
N PRO A 485 -4.80 26.74 5.38
CA PRO A 485 -4.06 27.01 4.16
C PRO A 485 -3.47 25.73 3.54
N TRP A 486 -3.39 25.70 2.21
CA TRP A 486 -2.74 24.60 1.51
C TRP A 486 -1.25 24.53 1.85
N SER A 487 -0.76 23.31 2.06
CA SER A 487 0.66 22.97 2.18
C SER A 487 0.85 21.54 1.68
N GLN A 488 1.93 21.32 0.94
CA GLN A 488 2.30 20.02 0.39
C GLN A 488 2.78 19.07 1.49
N ASP A 489 3.53 19.58 2.48
CA ASP A 489 4.11 18.81 3.58
C ASP A 489 3.12 18.53 4.74
N PHE A 490 1.82 18.75 4.52
CA PHE A 490 0.81 18.62 5.56
C PHE A 490 0.53 17.15 5.92
N ASN A 491 0.85 16.76 7.15
CA ASN A 491 0.56 15.43 7.67
C ASN A 491 -0.78 15.40 8.43
N ALA A 492 -1.82 14.85 7.78
CA ALA A 492 -3.15 14.71 8.36
C ALA A 492 -3.18 13.88 9.65
N LEU A 493 -2.35 12.83 9.75
CA LEU A 493 -2.31 11.97 10.95
C LEU A 493 -1.69 12.68 12.15
N ALA A 494 -0.64 13.47 11.93
CA ALA A 494 -0.04 14.31 12.95
C ALA A 494 -1.03 15.39 13.43
N TRP A 495 -1.81 15.99 12.50
CA TRP A 495 -2.85 16.96 12.86
C TRP A 495 -3.95 16.32 13.69
N TRP A 496 -4.53 15.19 13.25
CA TRP A 496 -5.58 14.50 13.99
C TRP A 496 -5.11 13.98 15.35
N ARG A 497 -3.86 13.51 15.46
CA ARG A 497 -3.23 13.17 16.74
C ARG A 497 -3.24 14.34 17.73
N SER A 498 -2.89 15.55 17.27
CA SER A 498 -2.92 16.76 18.09
C SER A 498 -4.34 17.23 18.38
N ALA A 499 -5.27 17.03 17.45
CA ALA A 499 -6.66 17.46 17.57
C ALA A 499 -7.56 16.49 18.35
N ALA A 500 -7.14 15.23 18.58
CA ALA A 500 -7.94 14.17 19.18
C ALA A 500 -8.49 14.50 20.58
N ALA A 501 -7.80 15.33 21.37
CA ALA A 501 -8.32 15.79 22.67
C ALA A 501 -9.46 16.82 22.54
N LYS A 502 -9.49 17.60 21.45
CA LYS A 502 -10.58 18.53 21.11
C LYS A 502 -11.72 17.80 20.38
N TYR A 503 -11.38 16.76 19.63
CA TYR A 503 -12.27 16.00 18.78
C TYR A 503 -12.16 14.47 19.06
N PRO A 504 -12.68 13.95 20.18
CA PRO A 504 -12.46 12.54 20.57
C PRO A 504 -13.19 11.50 19.71
N THR A 505 -14.37 11.81 19.17
CA THR A 505 -15.18 10.87 18.38
C THR A 505 -14.86 10.95 16.90
N LEU A 506 -14.69 12.18 16.40
CA LEU A 506 -14.35 12.48 15.02
C LEU A 506 -12.90 12.09 14.71
N SER A 507 -11.97 12.18 15.66
CA SER A 507 -10.62 11.64 15.47
C SER A 507 -10.61 10.11 15.35
N ARG A 508 -11.52 9.38 16.01
CA ARG A 508 -11.70 7.93 15.79
C ARG A 508 -12.25 7.65 14.40
N MET A 509 -13.26 8.40 13.96
CA MET A 509 -13.78 8.32 12.59
C MET A 509 -12.69 8.64 11.55
N ALA A 510 -11.90 9.69 11.76
CA ALA A 510 -10.76 10.04 10.91
C ALA A 510 -9.70 8.93 10.87
N ARG A 511 -9.35 8.36 12.03
CA ARG A 511 -8.39 7.26 12.12
C ARG A 511 -8.81 6.02 11.32
N ASP A 512 -10.11 5.72 11.29
CA ASP A 512 -10.63 4.55 10.59
C ASP A 512 -10.85 4.83 9.07
N PHE A 513 -11.26 6.05 8.68
CA PHE A 513 -11.43 6.44 7.26
C PHE A 513 -10.11 6.73 6.54
N LEU A 514 -9.17 7.44 7.17
CA LEU A 514 -7.88 7.77 6.56
C LEU A 514 -6.99 6.54 6.34
N ALA A 515 -7.29 5.44 7.04
CA ALA A 515 -6.64 4.13 6.89
C ALA A 515 -7.21 3.27 5.75
N ILE A 516 -8.23 3.72 5.02
CA ILE A 516 -8.77 2.97 3.89
C ILE A 516 -7.74 2.99 2.73
N PRO A 517 -7.24 1.84 2.27
CA PRO A 517 -6.31 1.80 1.15
C PRO A 517 -7.08 1.98 -0.16
N VAL A 518 -7.00 3.16 -0.77
CA VAL A 518 -7.69 3.47 -2.05
C VAL A 518 -7.01 2.79 -3.26
N SER A 519 -5.85 2.17 -3.03
CA SER A 519 -5.14 1.34 -4.01
C SER A 519 -4.67 0.05 -3.31
N LEU A 520 -4.45 -1.01 -4.08
CA LEU A 520 -4.03 -2.31 -3.54
C LEU A 520 -2.66 -2.20 -2.87
N SER A 521 -2.42 -2.99 -1.83
CA SER A 521 -1.29 -2.76 -0.93
C SER A 521 0.11 -2.95 -1.56
N THR A 522 0.18 -3.52 -2.75
CA THR A 522 1.38 -3.67 -3.61
C THR A 522 1.59 -2.49 -4.57
N CYS A 523 0.80 -1.41 -4.46
CA CYS A 523 0.71 -0.29 -5.42
C CYS A 523 1.97 0.56 -5.68
N GLY A 524 3.13 0.24 -5.10
CA GLY A 524 4.42 0.64 -5.71
C GLY A 524 4.57 0.13 -7.16
N GLU A 525 3.72 -0.84 -7.53
CA GLU A 525 3.58 -1.44 -8.85
C GLU A 525 2.33 -0.96 -9.64
N ALA A 526 1.77 0.21 -9.32
CA ALA A 526 0.72 0.84 -10.18
C ALA A 526 1.19 1.09 -11.63
N TYR A 527 2.49 0.94 -11.84
CA TYR A 527 3.22 1.11 -13.10
C TYR A 527 3.16 -0.06 -14.06
N TYR A 528 2.60 -1.22 -13.73
CA TYR A 528 2.60 -2.39 -14.63
C TYR A 528 1.51 -2.33 -15.70
N THR A 529 1.81 -2.79 -16.93
CA THR A 529 0.83 -2.97 -18.02
C THR A 529 -0.05 -4.21 -17.85
N LEU A 530 0.39 -5.18 -17.05
CA LEU A 530 -0.26 -6.49 -16.88
C LEU A 530 -0.63 -6.71 -15.40
N SER A 531 -1.12 -7.91 -15.08
CA SER A 531 -1.20 -8.39 -13.69
C SER A 531 0.16 -8.30 -12.99
N ARG A 532 0.14 -7.88 -11.72
CA ARG A 532 1.36 -7.64 -10.93
C ARG A 532 2.07 -8.96 -10.64
N PRO A 533 3.40 -9.06 -10.86
CA PRO A 533 4.14 -10.26 -10.52
C PRO A 533 4.16 -10.48 -9.00
N ALA A 534 4.17 -11.73 -8.58
CA ALA A 534 4.58 -12.06 -7.22
C ALA A 534 6.12 -12.05 -7.09
N ASP A 535 6.64 -11.68 -5.92
CA ASP A 535 8.09 -11.64 -5.62
C ASP A 535 8.75 -12.99 -5.94
N GLU A 536 9.65 -13.02 -6.93
CA GLU A 536 10.30 -14.25 -7.41
C GLU A 536 11.05 -14.96 -6.26
N HIS A 537 11.67 -14.21 -5.36
CA HIS A 537 12.38 -14.76 -4.21
C HIS A 537 11.46 -15.44 -3.18
N MET A 538 10.17 -15.09 -3.19
CA MET A 538 9.14 -15.68 -2.33
C MET A 538 8.47 -16.90 -2.95
N ILE A 539 8.07 -16.82 -4.23
CA ILE A 539 7.26 -17.85 -4.89
C ILE A 539 8.02 -19.16 -5.18
N CYS A 540 9.34 -19.14 -5.03
CA CYS A 540 10.21 -20.31 -5.12
C CYS A 540 10.50 -20.97 -3.76
N LEU A 541 9.81 -20.54 -2.69
CA LEU A 541 9.80 -21.17 -1.36
C LEU A 541 8.58 -22.11 -1.19
N LYS A 542 8.58 -22.91 -0.12
CA LYS A 542 7.41 -23.73 0.25
C LYS A 542 6.24 -22.83 0.70
N PRO A 543 4.97 -23.21 0.47
CA PRO A 543 3.81 -22.35 0.75
C PRO A 543 3.74 -21.80 2.19
N ASP A 544 4.01 -22.64 3.20
CA ASP A 544 3.94 -22.23 4.61
C ASP A 544 5.04 -21.21 4.98
N LEU A 545 6.26 -21.42 4.47
CA LEU A 545 7.40 -20.51 4.67
C LEU A 545 7.20 -19.19 3.93
N MET A 546 6.69 -19.24 2.69
CA MET A 546 6.32 -18.06 1.91
C MET A 546 5.28 -17.22 2.66
N ASN A 547 4.21 -17.84 3.15
CA ASN A 547 3.22 -17.18 3.99
C ASN A 547 3.84 -16.58 5.26
N ALA A 548 4.67 -17.36 5.96
CA ALA A 548 5.30 -16.95 7.21
C ALA A 548 6.18 -15.71 7.05
N LEU A 549 7.02 -15.66 6.01
CA LEU A 549 7.89 -14.51 5.75
C LEU A 549 7.12 -13.28 5.28
N MET A 550 6.17 -13.43 4.35
CA MET A 550 5.33 -12.32 3.88
C MET A 550 4.54 -11.67 5.02
N CYS A 551 4.03 -12.49 5.93
CA CYS A 551 3.40 -12.04 7.16
C CYS A 551 4.40 -11.34 8.09
N ALA A 552 5.46 -12.03 8.52
CA ALA A 552 6.40 -11.55 9.54
C ALA A 552 7.08 -10.22 9.14
N ARG A 553 7.48 -10.07 7.88
CA ARG A 553 8.11 -8.84 7.33
C ARG A 553 7.21 -7.61 7.42
N SER A 554 5.88 -7.79 7.44
CA SER A 554 4.91 -6.69 7.52
C SER A 554 4.60 -6.24 8.95
N TRP A 555 4.97 -7.04 9.95
CA TRP A 555 4.58 -6.83 11.35
C TRP A 555 5.67 -6.07 12.12
N PRO A 556 5.30 -5.26 13.14
CA PRO A 556 6.28 -4.49 13.90
C PRO A 556 7.15 -5.39 14.76
N TYR A 557 8.43 -5.52 14.39
CA TYR A 557 9.41 -6.17 15.24
C TYR A 557 9.57 -5.38 16.57
N ARG A 558 9.44 -6.06 17.71
CA ARG A 558 9.87 -5.50 19.00
C ARG A 558 11.38 -5.68 19.12
N ARG A 559 12.12 -4.60 18.83
CA ARG A 559 13.51 -4.43 19.31
C ARG A 559 13.50 -4.18 20.81
#